data_AF-A0A5S3QCK2-F1
#
_entry.id   AF-A0A5S3QCK2-F1
#
_cell.length_a   1.000
_cell.length_b   1.000
_cell.length_c   1.000
_cell.angle_alpha   90.00
_cell.angle_beta   90.00
_cell.angle_gamma   90.00
#
_symmetry.space_group_name_H-M   'P 1'
#
loop_
_entity.id
_entity.type
_entity.pdbx_description
1 polymer ?
#
loop_
_entity_poly.entity_id
_entity_poly.type
_entity_poly.pdbx_seq_one_letter_code
_entity_poly.pdbx_strand_id
1 'polypeptide(L)'
;MMGLAELVNSGRPAFDGCYRVLPVGGSMVIEFFDAATRQDLGTMKKVRILPYRSGMINQVTLGGQEAISGEFTGCVMTLFKKDGALTAGHVDTNTDTSQREAYAALMSASGNELVADYDTTGKLTSYPGVDGSTLLFCVATSSEVDHYFVSKSSLGVSKNIKANPMMGTSGGWQVRNEAVYTVL
;
A
#
# COMPACT_ATOMS: atom_id res chain seq x y z
N MET A 1 -1.46 16.08 3.28
CA MET A 1 -0.61 14.98 3.75
C MET A 1 -1.12 13.78 2.99
N MET A 2 -0.26 13.00 2.32
CA MET A 2 -0.73 11.86 1.53
C MET A 2 -0.61 10.62 2.40
N GLY A 3 -1.72 10.17 3.00
CA GLY A 3 -1.74 8.97 3.85
C GLY A 3 -1.62 7.68 3.03
N LEU A 4 -1.54 6.53 3.71
CA LEU A 4 -1.38 5.23 3.05
C LEU A 4 -2.45 4.97 1.97
N ALA A 5 -3.70 5.38 2.22
CA ALA A 5 -4.82 5.25 1.30
C ALA A 5 -4.52 5.81 -0.09
N GLU A 6 -4.03 7.05 -0.11
CA GLU A 6 -3.76 7.78 -1.35
C GLU A 6 -2.59 7.14 -2.11
N LEU A 7 -1.60 6.64 -1.37
CA LEU A 7 -0.42 6.01 -1.94
C LEU A 7 -0.77 4.66 -2.59
N VAL A 8 -1.49 3.77 -1.89
CA VAL A 8 -1.84 2.43 -2.39
C VAL A 8 -2.95 2.46 -3.46
N ASN A 9 -3.79 3.50 -3.47
CA ASN A 9 -4.86 3.68 -4.46
C ASN A 9 -4.46 4.62 -5.61
N SER A 10 -3.19 5.04 -5.68
CA SER A 10 -2.73 6.01 -6.67
C SER A 10 -2.76 5.51 -8.12
N GLY A 11 -2.86 4.19 -8.34
CA GLY A 11 -2.75 3.57 -9.67
C GLY A 11 -1.35 3.68 -10.30
N ARG A 12 -0.37 4.22 -9.56
CA ARG A 12 1.01 4.40 -10.02
C ARG A 12 1.76 3.06 -10.05
N PRO A 13 2.83 2.93 -10.87
CA PRO A 13 3.81 1.88 -10.66
C PRO A 13 4.32 1.87 -9.22
N ALA A 14 4.79 0.72 -8.75
CA ALA A 14 5.42 0.62 -7.43
C ALA A 14 6.54 1.64 -7.23
N PHE A 15 6.68 2.16 -6.02
CA PHE A 15 7.66 3.20 -5.71
C PHE A 15 8.20 3.10 -4.28
N ASP A 16 9.34 3.74 -4.05
CA ASP A 16 9.94 3.82 -2.72
C ASP A 16 9.16 4.81 -1.85
N GLY A 17 8.63 4.30 -0.76
CA GLY A 17 7.96 5.05 0.28
C GLY A 17 8.77 5.07 1.57
N CYS A 18 8.21 5.75 2.55
CA CYS A 18 8.68 5.71 3.91
C CYS A 18 7.54 5.89 4.89
N TYR A 19 7.77 5.52 6.14
CA TYR A 19 6.83 5.76 7.22
C TYR A 19 7.51 6.19 8.51
N ARG A 20 6.72 6.79 9.39
CA ARG A 20 7.10 7.09 10.77
C ARG A 20 5.92 6.84 11.70
N VAL A 21 6.23 6.60 12.97
CA VAL A 21 5.23 6.47 14.02
C VAL A 21 5.25 7.76 14.83
N LEU A 22 4.09 8.39 15.04
CA LEU A 22 3.97 9.63 15.78
C LEU A 22 2.76 9.63 16.72
N PRO A 23 2.82 10.38 17.84
CA PRO A 23 1.67 10.58 18.71
C PRO A 23 0.70 11.61 18.11
N VAL A 24 -0.59 11.31 18.09
CA VAL A 24 -1.70 12.21 17.71
C VAL A 24 -2.86 12.01 18.69
N GLY A 25 -3.21 13.06 19.43
CA GLY A 25 -4.39 13.06 20.30
C GLY A 25 -4.42 11.95 21.36
N GLY A 26 -3.26 11.48 21.83
CA GLY A 26 -3.14 10.37 22.80
C GLY A 26 -2.98 8.98 22.17
N SER A 27 -3.09 8.85 20.85
CA SER A 27 -2.88 7.61 20.10
C SER A 27 -1.57 7.64 19.34
N MET A 28 -0.97 6.48 19.09
CA MET A 28 0.15 6.35 18.15
C MET A 28 -0.40 6.06 16.76
N VAL A 29 0.02 6.82 15.76
CA VAL A 29 -0.38 6.64 14.35
C VAL A 29 0.84 6.42 13.48
N ILE A 30 0.64 5.70 12.38
CA ILE A 30 1.66 5.51 11.34
C ILE A 30 1.34 6.44 10.17
N GLU A 31 2.29 7.31 9.83
CA GLU A 31 2.18 8.19 8.67
C GLU A 31 3.11 7.69 7.57
N PHE A 32 2.55 7.53 6.37
CA PHE A 32 3.26 7.06 5.18
C PHE A 32 3.49 8.21 4.21
N PHE A 33 4.54 8.10 3.39
CA PHE A 33 4.89 9.10 2.39
C PHE A 33 5.55 8.48 1.17
N ASP A 34 5.46 9.20 0.05
CA ASP A 34 6.37 9.03 -1.09
C ASP A 34 7.75 9.60 -0.74
N ALA A 35 8.78 8.77 -0.80
CA ALA A 35 10.14 9.17 -0.43
C ALA A 35 10.70 10.25 -1.35
N ALA A 36 10.27 10.33 -2.62
CA ALA A 36 10.71 11.33 -3.57
C ALA A 36 10.23 12.75 -3.22
N THR A 37 9.22 12.88 -2.36
CA THR A 37 8.59 14.17 -2.02
C THR A 37 9.15 14.81 -0.75
N ARG A 38 10.14 14.18 -0.11
CA ARG A 38 10.67 14.60 1.20
C ARG A 38 12.18 14.77 1.18
N GLN A 39 12.65 15.79 1.91
CA GLN A 39 14.09 16.06 2.10
C GLN A 39 14.62 15.52 3.44
N ASP A 40 13.72 15.16 4.36
CA ASP A 40 14.03 14.76 5.74
C ASP A 40 13.96 13.22 5.95
N LEU A 41 14.50 12.45 5.01
CA LEU A 41 14.37 10.98 4.99
C LEU A 41 15.18 10.25 6.09
N GLY A 42 16.18 10.89 6.68
CA GLY A 42 17.17 10.22 7.54
C GLY A 42 16.62 9.55 8.81
N THR A 43 15.44 9.96 9.27
CA THR A 43 14.80 9.40 10.48
C THR A 43 13.59 8.51 10.17
N MET A 44 13.27 8.30 8.90
CA MET A 44 12.07 7.58 8.47
C MET A 44 12.41 6.13 8.11
N LYS A 45 11.49 5.20 8.40
CA LYS A 45 11.63 3.80 7.99
C LYS A 45 11.27 3.67 6.53
N LYS A 46 12.07 2.96 5.75
CA LYS A 46 11.83 2.74 4.32
C LYS A 46 10.86 1.59 4.11
N VAL A 47 9.99 1.71 3.12
CA VAL A 47 9.05 0.68 2.70
C VAL A 47 8.73 0.89 1.23
N ARG A 48 8.35 -0.15 0.50
CA ARG A 48 7.84 0.01 -0.86
C ARG A 48 6.33 0.11 -0.84
N ILE A 49 5.80 1.04 -1.60
CA ILE A 49 4.37 1.11 -1.87
C ILE A 49 4.11 0.36 -3.16
N LEU A 50 3.18 -0.60 -3.12
CA LEU A 50 2.77 -1.41 -4.25
C LEU A 50 1.28 -1.15 -4.56
N PRO A 51 0.96 -0.10 -5.35
CA PRO A 51 -0.43 0.23 -5.65
C PRO A 51 -1.11 -0.85 -6.51
N TYR A 52 -2.43 -0.99 -6.33
CA TYR A 52 -3.25 -1.74 -7.28
C TYR A 52 -3.24 -1.06 -8.65
N ARG A 53 -3.18 -1.85 -9.72
CA ARG A 53 -3.27 -1.38 -11.10
C ARG A 53 -4.15 -2.33 -11.91
N SER A 54 -5.30 -1.84 -12.33
CA SER A 54 -6.26 -2.64 -13.11
C SER A 54 -5.63 -3.13 -14.41
N GLY A 55 -5.89 -4.39 -14.75
CA GLY A 55 -5.39 -5.07 -15.93
C GLY A 55 -3.88 -5.33 -15.93
N MET A 56 -3.21 -5.29 -14.77
CA MET A 56 -1.75 -5.47 -14.69
C MET A 56 -1.31 -6.36 -13.51
N ILE A 57 -0.09 -6.89 -13.62
CA ILE A 57 0.69 -7.37 -12.47
C ILE A 57 1.68 -6.27 -12.12
N ASN A 58 1.38 -5.46 -11.09
CA ASN A 58 2.33 -4.47 -10.60
C ASN A 58 3.41 -5.19 -9.78
N GLN A 59 4.70 -4.95 -10.04
CA GLN A 59 5.79 -5.69 -9.40
C GLN A 59 6.85 -4.76 -8.85
N VAL A 60 7.52 -5.21 -7.79
CA VAL A 60 8.65 -4.51 -7.21
C VAL A 60 9.65 -5.46 -6.56
N THR A 61 10.92 -5.37 -6.95
CA THR A 61 12.01 -6.09 -6.27
C THR A 61 12.19 -5.52 -4.88
N LEU A 62 12.21 -6.33 -3.82
CA LEU A 62 12.20 -5.82 -2.44
C LEU A 62 13.52 -5.16 -2.03
N GLY A 63 14.66 -5.71 -2.43
CA GLY A 63 15.98 -5.15 -2.09
C GLY A 63 16.20 -4.99 -0.57
N GLY A 64 15.66 -5.91 0.24
CA GLY A 64 15.72 -5.86 1.71
C GLY A 64 14.66 -4.97 2.37
N GLN A 65 13.70 -4.44 1.62
CA GLN A 65 12.56 -3.68 2.14
C GLN A 65 11.28 -4.50 2.05
N GLU A 66 10.29 -4.19 2.88
CA GLU A 66 8.93 -4.71 2.75
C GLU A 66 8.18 -3.96 1.65
N ALA A 67 7.15 -4.60 1.08
CA ALA A 67 6.19 -3.95 0.20
C ALA A 67 4.77 -4.01 0.76
N ILE A 68 4.12 -2.86 0.86
CA ILE A 68 2.73 -2.75 1.32
C ILE A 68 1.82 -2.54 0.12
N SER A 69 0.74 -3.30 0.07
CA SER A 69 -0.34 -3.19 -0.90
C SER A 69 -1.69 -3.08 -0.18
N GLY A 70 -2.66 -2.39 -0.77
CA GLY A 70 -3.97 -2.15 -0.17
C GLY A 70 -5.16 -2.45 -1.08
N GLU A 71 -6.34 -2.46 -0.47
CA GLU A 71 -7.64 -2.75 -1.10
C GLU A 71 -7.67 -4.12 -1.80
N PHE A 72 -7.21 -5.13 -1.06
CA PHE A 72 -6.85 -6.44 -1.58
C PHE A 72 -8.02 -7.44 -1.69
N THR A 73 -9.12 -7.04 -2.34
CA THR A 73 -10.28 -7.91 -2.58
C THR A 73 -10.32 -8.32 -4.05
N GLY A 74 -10.30 -9.63 -4.33
CA GLY A 74 -10.29 -10.14 -5.70
C GLY A 74 -8.93 -9.99 -6.41
N CYS A 75 -7.83 -10.04 -5.66
CA CYS A 75 -6.45 -9.90 -6.17
C CYS A 75 -5.54 -11.00 -5.62
N VAL A 76 -4.31 -11.13 -6.14
CA VAL A 76 -3.27 -12.00 -5.55
C VAL A 76 -2.05 -11.18 -5.18
N MET A 77 -1.67 -11.22 -3.91
CA MET A 77 -0.42 -10.63 -3.43
C MET A 77 0.57 -11.76 -3.47
N THR A 78 1.62 -11.62 -4.27
CA THR A 78 2.61 -12.67 -4.47
C THR A 78 3.99 -12.18 -4.04
N LEU A 79 4.77 -13.09 -3.48
CA LEU A 79 6.18 -12.94 -3.18
C LEU A 79 6.91 -14.08 -3.88
N PHE A 80 7.84 -13.76 -4.76
CA PHE A 80 8.55 -14.74 -5.57
C PHE A 80 9.97 -14.27 -5.86
N LYS A 81 10.89 -15.20 -6.12
CA LYS A 81 12.20 -14.86 -6.68
C LYS A 81 12.05 -14.79 -8.19
N LYS A 82 12.59 -13.73 -8.78
CA LYS A 82 12.70 -13.53 -10.23
C LYS A 82 14.16 -13.33 -10.56
N ASP A 83 14.75 -14.26 -11.29
CA ASP A 83 16.19 -14.26 -11.60
C ASP A 83 17.06 -14.14 -10.33
N GLY A 84 16.63 -14.79 -9.23
CA GLY A 84 17.29 -14.76 -7.92
C GLY A 84 16.97 -13.54 -7.05
N ALA A 85 16.28 -12.52 -7.57
CA ALA A 85 15.88 -11.34 -6.81
C ALA A 85 14.47 -11.48 -6.22
N LEU A 86 14.34 -11.29 -4.91
CA LEU A 86 13.04 -11.34 -4.23
C LEU A 86 12.15 -10.17 -4.68
N THR A 87 10.97 -10.49 -5.19
CA THR A 87 10.03 -9.58 -5.86
C THR A 87 8.63 -9.78 -5.31
N ALA A 88 7.97 -8.67 -4.95
CA ALA A 88 6.56 -8.65 -4.59
C ALA A 88 5.71 -8.26 -5.81
N GLY A 89 4.50 -8.79 -5.90
CA GLY A 89 3.55 -8.50 -6.97
C GLY A 89 2.13 -8.32 -6.47
N HIS A 90 1.42 -7.35 -7.05
CA HIS A 90 -0.03 -7.18 -6.94
C HIS A 90 -0.64 -7.57 -8.28
N VAL A 91 -1.30 -8.72 -8.31
CA VAL A 91 -1.96 -9.29 -9.48
C VAL A 91 -3.43 -8.89 -9.46
N ASP A 92 -3.89 -8.17 -10.48
CA ASP A 92 -5.32 -8.02 -10.74
C ASP A 92 -5.89 -9.39 -11.17
N THR A 93 -6.89 -9.91 -10.47
CA THR A 93 -7.54 -11.18 -10.84
C THR A 93 -9.01 -11.02 -11.17
N ASN A 94 -9.43 -9.79 -11.48
CA ASN A 94 -10.74 -9.55 -12.05
C ASN A 94 -10.93 -10.45 -13.30
N THR A 95 -12.10 -11.10 -13.38
CA THR A 95 -12.49 -12.05 -14.45
C THR A 95 -12.46 -11.41 -15.84
N ASP A 96 -12.55 -10.08 -15.91
CA ASP A 96 -12.46 -9.32 -17.16
C ASP A 96 -11.00 -9.11 -17.63
N THR A 97 -10.02 -9.66 -16.92
CA THR A 97 -8.60 -9.50 -17.23
C THR A 97 -7.90 -10.85 -17.45
N SER A 98 -6.87 -10.86 -18.29
CA SER A 98 -6.03 -12.05 -18.53
C SER A 98 -4.91 -12.24 -17.48
N GLN A 99 -4.90 -11.42 -16.44
CA GLN A 99 -3.75 -11.34 -15.53
C GLN A 99 -3.62 -12.54 -14.59
N ARG A 100 -4.71 -13.26 -14.33
CA ARG A 100 -4.63 -14.56 -13.62
C ARG A 100 -3.84 -15.59 -14.42
N GLU A 101 -4.09 -15.69 -15.72
CA GLU A 101 -3.35 -16.59 -16.62
C GLU A 101 -1.90 -16.13 -16.80
N ALA A 102 -1.69 -14.81 -16.95
CA ALA A 102 -0.35 -14.24 -17.02
C ALA A 102 0.45 -14.49 -15.74
N TYR A 103 -0.18 -14.45 -14.57
CA TYR A 103 0.45 -14.80 -13.30
C TYR A 103 0.83 -16.28 -13.24
N ALA A 104 -0.07 -17.18 -13.65
CA ALA A 104 0.25 -18.61 -13.71
C ALA A 104 1.42 -18.90 -14.66
N ALA A 105 1.45 -18.24 -15.83
CA ALA A 105 2.57 -18.33 -16.78
C ALA A 105 3.86 -17.77 -16.17
N LEU A 106 3.79 -16.64 -15.46
CA LEU A 106 4.93 -16.05 -14.77
C LEU A 106 5.51 -17.00 -13.72
N MET A 107 4.69 -17.64 -12.90
CA MET A 107 5.15 -18.60 -11.88
C MET A 107 5.66 -19.91 -12.48
N SER A 108 5.22 -20.27 -13.70
CA SER A 108 5.68 -21.46 -14.42
C SER A 108 6.96 -21.23 -15.24
N ALA A 109 7.39 -19.97 -15.38
CA ALA A 109 8.59 -19.63 -16.14
C ALA A 109 9.86 -20.06 -15.39
N SER A 110 10.80 -20.66 -16.12
CA SER A 110 12.12 -21.00 -15.57
C SER A 110 12.81 -19.74 -15.02
N GLY A 111 13.42 -19.87 -13.84
CA GLY A 111 14.06 -18.75 -13.13
C GLY A 111 13.16 -18.01 -12.14
N ASN A 112 11.87 -18.37 -12.08
CA ASN A 112 10.95 -17.87 -11.06
C ASN A 112 10.62 -18.94 -10.02
N GLU A 113 10.58 -18.54 -8.75
CA GLU A 113 10.27 -19.41 -7.61
C GLU A 113 9.25 -18.70 -6.71
N LEU A 114 8.06 -19.28 -6.56
CA LEU A 114 7.07 -18.78 -5.61
C LEU A 114 7.59 -18.99 -4.17
N VAL A 115 7.56 -17.92 -3.38
CA VAL A 115 7.92 -17.95 -1.95
C VAL A 115 6.66 -18.00 -1.10
N ALA A 116 5.72 -17.09 -1.36
CA ALA A 116 4.43 -17.02 -0.68
C ALA A 116 3.42 -16.29 -1.56
N ASP A 117 2.15 -16.60 -1.41
CA ASP A 117 1.07 -15.77 -1.93
C ASP A 117 -0.12 -15.71 -0.99
N TYR A 118 -0.92 -14.67 -1.20
CA TYR A 118 -2.21 -14.49 -0.57
C TYR A 118 -3.24 -14.16 -1.64
N ASP A 119 -4.07 -15.15 -1.94
CA ASP A 119 -5.07 -15.12 -3.01
C ASP A 119 -6.47 -14.79 -2.45
N THR A 120 -7.05 -13.68 -2.89
CA THR A 120 -8.42 -13.27 -2.58
C THR A 120 -9.37 -13.33 -3.76
N THR A 121 -8.99 -13.97 -4.87
CA THR A 121 -9.89 -14.21 -6.00
C THR A 121 -11.16 -14.93 -5.51
N GLY A 122 -12.34 -14.37 -5.81
CA GLY A 122 -13.63 -14.92 -5.38
C GLY A 122 -13.92 -14.82 -3.87
N LYS A 123 -12.99 -14.31 -3.07
CA LYS A 123 -13.18 -14.05 -1.64
C LYS A 123 -13.73 -12.64 -1.45
N LEU A 124 -15.04 -12.47 -1.64
CA LEU A 124 -15.73 -11.32 -1.05
C LEU A 124 -15.87 -11.61 0.45
N THR A 125 -15.17 -10.81 1.25
CA THR A 125 -14.83 -10.97 2.67
C THR A 125 -16.02 -11.29 3.59
N SER A 126 -16.43 -12.56 3.68
CA SER A 126 -17.29 -13.05 4.76
C SER A 126 -16.47 -13.61 5.92
N TYR A 127 -15.57 -12.79 6.48
CA TYR A 127 -14.86 -13.15 7.71
C TYR A 127 -15.73 -12.80 8.93
N PRO A 128 -15.83 -13.69 9.94
CA PRO A 128 -16.57 -13.37 11.16
C PRO A 128 -16.01 -12.11 11.85
N GLY A 129 -16.85 -11.10 12.08
CA GLY A 129 -16.46 -9.83 12.69
C GLY A 129 -15.94 -8.76 11.70
N VAL A 130 -15.92 -9.07 10.40
CA VAL A 130 -15.53 -8.16 9.32
C VAL A 130 -16.80 -7.71 8.58
N ASP A 131 -17.09 -6.41 8.59
CA ASP A 131 -18.21 -5.82 7.84
C ASP A 131 -17.74 -5.18 6.52
N GLY A 132 -18.69 -4.65 5.74
CA GLY A 132 -18.41 -4.00 4.44
C GLY A 132 -17.58 -2.71 4.52
N SER A 133 -17.16 -2.27 5.72
CA SER A 133 -16.27 -1.12 5.91
C SER A 133 -14.80 -1.51 6.13
N THR A 134 -14.51 -2.81 6.16
CA THR A 134 -13.16 -3.34 6.37
C THR A 134 -12.42 -3.47 5.04
N LEU A 135 -11.17 -3.04 5.03
CA LEU A 135 -10.24 -3.28 3.92
C LEU A 135 -9.24 -4.35 4.32
N LEU A 136 -8.65 -4.98 3.30
CA LEU A 136 -7.56 -5.92 3.46
C LEU A 136 -6.28 -5.31 2.93
N PHE A 137 -5.27 -5.21 3.79
CA PHE A 137 -3.91 -4.83 3.41
C PHE A 137 -3.02 -6.05 3.43
N CYS A 138 -2.10 -6.12 2.48
CA CYS A 138 -1.09 -7.18 2.43
C CYS A 138 0.31 -6.57 2.53
N VAL A 139 1.20 -7.25 3.24
CA VAL A 139 2.60 -6.86 3.41
C VAL A 139 3.46 -8.03 2.97
N ALA A 140 4.24 -7.86 1.91
CA ALA A 140 5.27 -8.81 1.53
C ALA A 140 6.57 -8.50 2.26
N THR A 141 7.06 -9.47 3.00
CA THR A 141 8.31 -9.40 3.77
C THR A 141 9.44 -10.15 3.06
N SER A 142 10.51 -10.49 3.77
CA SER A 142 11.59 -11.31 3.24
C SER A 142 11.19 -12.76 2.94
N SER A 143 10.09 -13.26 3.50
CA SER A 143 9.75 -14.68 3.45
C SER A 143 8.27 -14.99 3.40
N GLU A 144 7.39 -14.03 3.67
CA GLU A 144 5.95 -14.27 3.75
C GLU A 144 5.14 -13.10 3.18
N VAL A 145 3.85 -13.35 3.02
CA VAL A 145 2.83 -12.34 2.74
C VAL A 145 1.89 -12.30 3.93
N ASP A 146 2.04 -11.28 4.77
CA ASP A 146 1.11 -11.00 5.85
C ASP A 146 -0.13 -10.29 5.31
N HIS A 147 -1.25 -10.45 6.00
CA HIS A 147 -2.49 -9.74 5.69
C HIS A 147 -3.14 -9.21 6.96
N TYR A 148 -3.73 -8.02 6.84
CA TYR A 148 -4.32 -7.28 7.94
C TYR A 148 -5.69 -6.76 7.53
N PHE A 149 -6.71 -7.12 8.33
CA PHE A 149 -8.01 -6.48 8.26
C PHE A 149 -7.91 -5.12 8.93
N VAL A 150 -8.30 -4.07 8.21
CA VAL A 150 -8.23 -2.70 8.70
C VAL A 150 -9.58 -2.02 8.54
N SER A 151 -10.05 -1.35 9.58
CA SER A 151 -11.19 -0.45 9.48
C SER A 151 -10.73 0.92 8.96
N LYS A 152 -11.47 1.46 7.99
CA LYS A 152 -11.24 2.81 7.46
C LYS A 152 -12.12 3.81 8.21
N SER A 153 -11.49 4.77 8.86
CA SER A 153 -12.14 5.92 9.51
C SER A 153 -11.60 7.24 8.95
N SER A 154 -12.23 8.35 9.31
CA SER A 154 -11.76 9.70 8.93
C SER A 154 -11.37 10.50 10.17
N LEU A 155 -10.19 11.13 10.12
CA LEU A 155 -9.72 12.06 11.13
C LEU A 155 -9.62 13.45 10.52
N GLY A 156 -10.24 14.44 11.16
CA GLY A 156 -10.11 15.85 10.78
C GLY A 156 -8.76 16.40 11.24
N VAL A 157 -7.85 16.64 10.31
CA VAL A 157 -6.54 17.24 10.58
C VAL A 157 -6.56 18.71 10.16
N SER A 158 -6.31 19.60 11.11
CA SER A 158 -6.19 21.05 10.85
C SER A 158 -4.72 21.42 10.66
N LYS A 159 -4.36 21.91 9.49
CA LYS A 159 -3.01 22.40 9.21
C LYS A 159 -3.01 23.91 8.98
N ASN A 160 -2.08 24.60 9.62
CA ASN A 160 -1.79 25.99 9.34
C ASN A 160 -0.95 26.07 8.06
N ILE A 161 -1.49 26.69 7.01
CA ILE A 161 -0.75 26.94 5.77
C ILE A 161 -0.06 28.29 5.89
N LYS A 162 1.28 28.26 5.91
CA LYS A 162 2.08 29.49 5.88
C LYS A 162 1.74 30.28 4.61
N ALA A 163 1.51 31.58 4.79
CA ALA A 163 1.32 32.53 3.71
C ALA A 163 2.44 32.41 2.68
N ASN A 164 2.11 32.51 1.40
CA ASN A 164 3.12 32.67 0.35
C ASN A 164 3.39 34.17 0.19
N PRO A 165 4.53 34.69 0.69
CA PRO A 165 4.78 36.13 0.71
C PRO A 165 4.88 36.76 -0.69
N MET A 166 5.08 35.96 -1.74
CA MET A 166 5.15 36.44 -3.12
C MET A 166 3.78 36.66 -3.79
N MET A 167 2.68 36.16 -3.22
CA MET A 167 1.33 36.26 -3.83
C MET A 167 0.34 37.10 -3.02
N GLY A 168 0.76 37.76 -1.94
CA GLY A 168 -0.13 38.60 -1.12
C GLY A 168 -1.28 37.84 -0.43
N THR A 169 -1.21 36.51 -0.35
CA THR A 169 -2.25 35.69 0.29
C THR A 169 -2.00 35.56 1.79
N SER A 170 -3.03 35.82 2.60
CA SER A 170 -3.00 35.57 4.04
C SER A 170 -3.01 34.06 4.32
N GLY A 171 -2.19 33.63 5.29
CA GLY A 171 -2.19 32.24 5.75
C GLY A 171 -3.52 31.90 6.44
N GLY A 172 -3.99 30.67 6.26
CA GLY A 172 -5.26 30.20 6.78
C GLY A 172 -5.18 28.77 7.31
N TRP A 173 -6.14 28.41 8.17
CA TRP A 173 -6.33 27.04 8.61
C TRP A 173 -7.08 26.27 7.53
N GLN A 174 -6.47 25.21 7.00
CA GLN A 174 -7.18 24.21 6.20
C GLN A 174 -7.48 23.00 7.08
N VAL A 175 -8.76 22.65 7.18
CA VAL A 175 -9.21 21.37 7.73
C VAL A 175 -9.29 20.38 6.57
N ARG A 176 -8.60 19.24 6.69
CA ARG A 176 -8.70 18.13 5.75
C ARG A 176 -9.09 16.88 6.51
N ASN A 177 -10.02 16.11 5.96
CA ASN A 177 -10.33 14.78 6.46
C ASN A 177 -9.35 13.79 5.84
N GLU A 178 -8.53 13.16 6.66
CA GLU A 178 -7.58 12.14 6.22
C GLU A 178 -8.10 10.76 6.61
N ALA A 179 -7.93 9.77 5.72
CA ALA A 179 -8.29 8.40 6.00
C ALA A 179 -7.29 7.80 6.99
N VAL A 180 -7.81 7.23 8.08
CA VAL A 180 -7.04 6.53 9.11
C VAL A 180 -7.45 5.07 9.11
N TYR A 181 -6.44 4.20 9.18
CA TYR A 181 -6.62 2.75 9.22
C TYR A 181 -6.27 2.22 10.60
N THR A 182 -7.18 1.43 11.16
CA THR A 182 -6.97 0.72 12.43
C THR A 182 -7.04 -0.77 12.17
N VAL A 183 -5.99 -1.50 12.55
CA VAL A 183 -5.96 -2.97 12.49
C VAL A 183 -7.01 -3.53 13.46
N LEU A 184 -7.83 -4.47 12.98
CA LEU A 184 -8.91 -5.12 13.73
C LEU A 184 -8.43 -6.37 14.46
#